data_AF-A0AA88VGB4-F1
#
_entry.id   AF-A0AA88VGB4-F1
#
_cell.length_a   1.000
_cell.length_b   1.000
_cell.length_c   1.000
_cell.angle_alpha   90.00
_cell.angle_beta   90.00
_cell.angle_gamma   90.00
#
_symmetry.space_group_name_H-M   'P 1'
#
loop_
_entity.id
_entity.type
_entity.pdbx_description
1 polymer ?
#
loop_
_entity_poly.entity_id
_entity_poly.type
_entity_poly.pdbx_seq_one_letter_code
_entity_poly.pdbx_strand_id
1 'polypeptide(L)'
;MAAAQVLPETRHRFCKWSIIGETQEKLARIYQTHPSLEVEFEKCINETDTIDEFESCWESLLKRYYLGDNEWLQSMHNARHQWVPVYLRDTFFGELSRTKGSDCTNSFFDGHVTAATTIQVLIKQYEKAMTSWHEKELKADFDTANTMPALKTPSPMEKQAANLYTRKIFIKFQEELVETLANPATKIEDSGTITSYRVAKFGEEHKAHTVRFNAFEMKANCSCQMFEFSGIICRHVLAVFRARNVLTLPSHYVLKRWTRNAKSGIMDESAPEMPSSSRETLTVRYNNLRQEAIKFVEEGAKSIHIYNVAMDALQEATKKVAAAKKQNSGATQGGILANGGNPEMHSAEENRTAPHQSAVCGEVQMTGPEHGVRQGHQCACNQNNLLIIFFYQDEKVKKVRELTAELESTNQRCEVYRANLLAVLRDMEDQKLKLSVKVQSARLSLKE
;
A
#
# COMPACT_ATOMS: atom_id res chain seq x y z
N MET A 1 7.43 -22.26 18.91
CA MET A 1 6.82 -22.02 17.59
C MET A 1 7.90 -21.63 16.60
N ALA A 2 7.80 -22.03 15.33
CA ALA A 2 8.79 -21.69 14.29
C ALA A 2 8.95 -20.17 14.10
N ALA A 3 7.86 -19.40 14.18
CA ALA A 3 7.90 -17.94 14.08
C ALA A 3 8.88 -17.30 15.07
N ALA A 4 8.93 -17.76 16.32
CA ALA A 4 9.82 -17.23 17.36
C ALA A 4 11.30 -17.67 17.19
N GLN A 5 11.59 -18.65 16.32
CA GLN A 5 12.96 -19.06 15.97
C GLN A 5 13.52 -18.23 14.81
N VAL A 6 12.64 -17.72 13.93
CA VAL A 6 13.02 -16.90 12.76
C VAL A 6 12.91 -15.41 13.04
N LEU A 7 11.95 -15.00 13.87
CA LEU A 7 11.64 -13.60 14.22
C LEU A 7 11.52 -13.46 15.76
N PRO A 8 12.63 -13.56 16.52
CA PRO A 8 12.59 -13.61 17.99
C PRO A 8 12.01 -12.35 18.64
N GLU A 9 12.15 -11.18 17.98
CA GLU A 9 11.61 -9.90 18.46
C GLU A 9 10.12 -9.69 18.11
N THR A 10 9.51 -10.59 17.32
CA THR A 10 8.12 -10.44 16.86
C THR A 10 7.14 -11.09 17.84
N ARG A 11 6.30 -10.28 18.48
CA ARG A 11 5.21 -10.76 19.33
C ARG A 11 4.13 -11.46 18.51
N HIS A 12 4.11 -12.80 18.59
CA HIS A 12 3.05 -13.61 18.00
C HIS A 12 1.71 -13.38 18.72
N ARG A 13 0.63 -13.20 17.95
CA ARG A 13 -0.76 -13.13 18.43
C ARG A 13 -1.66 -14.07 17.63
N PHE A 14 -2.69 -14.61 18.26
CA PHE A 14 -3.71 -15.40 17.56
C PHE A 14 -4.72 -14.50 16.85
N CYS A 15 -5.40 -15.06 15.83
CA CYS A 15 -6.43 -14.35 15.10
C CYS A 15 -7.70 -14.23 15.96
N LYS A 16 -7.97 -13.03 16.49
CA LYS A 16 -9.19 -12.74 17.27
C LYS A 16 -10.47 -13.15 16.54
N TRP A 17 -10.53 -12.95 15.21
CA TRP A 17 -11.69 -13.35 14.40
C TRP A 17 -11.87 -14.87 14.36
N SER A 18 -10.79 -15.64 14.21
CA SER A 18 -10.84 -17.10 14.27
C SER A 18 -11.27 -17.59 15.65
N ILE A 19 -10.77 -16.98 16.74
CA ILE A 19 -11.17 -17.34 18.11
C ILE A 19 -12.66 -17.04 18.35
N ILE A 20 -13.19 -15.92 17.85
CA ILE A 20 -14.63 -15.61 17.94
C ILE A 20 -15.44 -16.62 17.12
N GLY A 21 -15.04 -16.93 15.87
CA GLY A 21 -15.71 -17.92 15.03
C GLY A 21 -15.70 -19.34 15.60
N GLU A 22 -14.55 -19.81 16.09
CA GLU A 22 -14.45 -21.10 16.79
C GLU A 22 -15.30 -21.08 18.08
N THR A 23 -15.37 -19.96 18.80
CA THR A 23 -16.26 -19.84 19.97
C THR A 23 -17.75 -19.88 19.57
N GLN A 24 -18.14 -19.25 18.46
CA GLN A 24 -19.49 -19.34 17.87
C GLN A 24 -19.86 -20.80 17.56
N GLU A 25 -18.95 -21.58 16.96
CA GLU A 25 -19.17 -23.02 16.73
C GLU A 25 -19.24 -23.83 18.03
N LYS A 26 -18.27 -23.66 18.94
CA LYS A 26 -18.17 -24.44 20.19
C LYS A 26 -19.35 -24.20 21.14
N LEU A 27 -19.89 -22.98 21.18
CA LEU A 27 -20.99 -22.59 22.06
C LEU A 27 -22.34 -22.45 21.33
N ALA A 28 -22.47 -22.92 20.09
CA ALA A 28 -23.65 -22.69 19.24
C ALA A 28 -25.01 -23.00 19.92
N ARG A 29 -25.10 -24.09 20.70
CA ARG A 29 -26.31 -24.45 21.48
C ARG A 29 -26.62 -23.45 22.60
N ILE A 30 -25.58 -22.86 23.19
CA ILE A 30 -25.70 -21.88 24.26
C ILE A 30 -26.12 -20.53 23.69
N TYR A 31 -25.55 -20.11 22.55
CA TYR A 31 -26.02 -18.92 21.82
C TYR A 31 -27.50 -19.03 21.38
N GLN A 32 -27.95 -20.21 20.95
CA GLN A 32 -29.37 -20.47 20.64
C GLN A 32 -30.28 -20.35 21.88
N THR A 33 -29.77 -20.70 23.07
CA THR A 33 -30.51 -20.58 24.35
C THR A 33 -30.45 -19.16 24.91
N HIS A 34 -29.35 -18.44 24.64
CA HIS A 34 -29.02 -17.13 25.21
C HIS A 34 -28.45 -16.18 24.13
N PRO A 35 -29.29 -15.58 23.27
CA PRO A 35 -28.81 -14.71 22.19
C PRO A 35 -28.03 -13.47 22.65
N SER A 36 -28.19 -13.02 23.90
CA SER A 36 -27.39 -11.91 24.45
C SER A 36 -25.93 -12.27 24.73
N LEU A 37 -25.60 -13.57 24.89
CA LEU A 37 -24.24 -14.02 25.19
C LEU A 37 -23.23 -13.56 24.13
N GLU A 38 -23.63 -13.51 22.86
CA GLU A 38 -22.74 -13.11 21.74
C GLU A 38 -22.33 -11.64 21.86
N VAL A 39 -23.33 -10.77 22.07
CA VAL A 39 -23.11 -9.33 22.24
C VAL A 39 -22.35 -9.04 23.54
N GLU A 40 -22.62 -9.79 24.62
CA GLU A 40 -21.89 -9.65 25.89
C GLU A 40 -20.44 -10.16 25.78
N PHE A 41 -20.18 -11.24 25.04
CA PHE A 41 -18.84 -11.79 24.80
C PHE A 41 -18.00 -10.85 23.92
N GLU A 42 -18.54 -10.39 22.78
CA GLU A 42 -17.87 -9.37 21.97
C GLU A 42 -17.60 -8.09 22.76
N LYS A 43 -18.54 -7.66 23.61
CA LYS A 43 -18.37 -6.49 24.47
C LYS A 43 -17.25 -6.68 25.50
N CYS A 44 -17.20 -7.84 26.17
CA CYS A 44 -16.14 -8.19 27.12
C CYS A 44 -14.75 -8.09 26.48
N ILE A 45 -14.60 -8.49 25.22
CA ILE A 45 -13.32 -8.52 24.49
C ILE A 45 -12.95 -7.15 23.90
N ASN A 46 -13.93 -6.36 23.44
CA ASN A 46 -13.68 -5.18 22.60
C ASN A 46 -13.99 -3.82 23.27
N GLU A 47 -14.84 -3.76 24.30
CA GLU A 47 -15.22 -2.49 24.99
C GLU A 47 -14.60 -2.31 26.39
N THR A 48 -13.73 -3.24 26.81
CA THR A 48 -12.93 -3.16 28.03
C THR A 48 -11.61 -2.42 27.78
N ASP A 49 -11.25 -1.51 28.68
CA ASP A 49 -10.11 -0.61 28.52
C ASP A 49 -8.97 -0.83 29.53
N THR A 50 -9.22 -1.57 30.61
CA THR A 50 -8.19 -2.05 31.55
C THR A 50 -8.19 -3.59 31.67
N ILE A 51 -7.10 -4.16 32.19
CA ILE A 51 -7.01 -5.60 32.46
C ILE A 51 -8.04 -6.00 33.53
N ASP A 52 -8.17 -5.22 34.59
CA ASP A 52 -9.09 -5.51 35.70
C ASP A 52 -10.57 -5.48 35.25
N GLU A 53 -10.93 -4.57 34.33
CA GLU A 53 -12.23 -4.58 33.64
C GLU A 53 -12.45 -5.85 32.83
N PHE A 54 -11.43 -6.31 32.08
CA PHE A 54 -11.53 -7.54 31.29
C PHE A 54 -11.73 -8.76 32.19
N GLU A 55 -10.91 -8.95 33.21
CA GLU A 55 -11.01 -10.10 34.12
C GLU A 55 -12.37 -10.10 34.86
N SER A 56 -12.81 -8.94 35.36
CA SER A 56 -14.10 -8.79 36.05
C SER A 56 -15.29 -9.04 35.12
N CYS A 57 -15.22 -8.57 33.87
CA CYS A 57 -16.27 -8.78 32.88
C CYS A 57 -16.33 -10.24 32.43
N TRP A 58 -15.17 -10.88 32.27
CA TRP A 58 -15.02 -12.29 31.90
C TRP A 58 -15.57 -13.21 33.00
N GLU A 59 -15.19 -13.00 34.26
CA GLU A 59 -15.74 -13.77 35.40
C GLU A 59 -17.27 -13.58 35.48
N SER A 60 -17.76 -12.35 35.39
CA SER A 60 -19.21 -12.08 35.41
C SER A 60 -19.95 -12.75 34.26
N LEU A 61 -19.34 -12.90 33.08
CA LEU A 61 -19.92 -13.56 31.93
C LEU A 61 -19.96 -15.09 32.13
N LEU A 62 -18.84 -15.70 32.53
CA LEU A 62 -18.80 -17.15 32.82
C LEU A 62 -19.81 -17.53 33.91
N LYS A 63 -19.92 -16.70 34.96
CA LYS A 63 -20.84 -16.92 36.08
C LYS A 63 -22.31 -16.75 35.69
N ARG A 64 -22.63 -15.78 34.83
CA ARG A 64 -24.02 -15.48 34.37
C ARG A 64 -24.62 -16.62 33.55
N TYR A 65 -23.80 -17.29 32.76
CA TYR A 65 -24.22 -18.32 31.80
C TYR A 65 -23.79 -19.74 32.19
N TYR A 66 -23.30 -19.93 33.43
CA TYR A 66 -22.84 -21.22 33.98
C TYR A 66 -21.74 -21.91 33.13
N LEU A 67 -20.79 -21.11 32.62
CA LEU A 67 -19.73 -21.54 31.70
C LEU A 67 -18.36 -21.75 32.38
N GLY A 68 -18.29 -21.74 33.71
CA GLY A 68 -17.03 -21.84 34.47
C GLY A 68 -16.20 -23.09 34.12
N ASP A 69 -16.87 -24.23 33.95
CA ASP A 69 -16.23 -25.53 33.65
C ASP A 69 -16.03 -25.78 32.15
N ASN A 70 -16.21 -24.77 31.30
CA ASN A 70 -16.08 -24.91 29.85
C ASN A 70 -14.60 -24.92 29.41
N GLU A 71 -14.05 -26.10 29.12
CA GLU A 71 -12.65 -26.31 28.72
C GLU A 71 -12.17 -25.35 27.60
N TRP A 72 -13.03 -25.04 26.62
CA TRP A 72 -12.69 -24.12 25.53
C TRP A 72 -12.50 -22.69 26.04
N LEU A 73 -13.43 -22.17 26.84
CA LEU A 73 -13.31 -20.83 27.42
C LEU A 73 -12.18 -20.75 28.45
N GLN A 74 -11.92 -21.79 29.22
CA GLN A 74 -10.72 -21.88 30.07
C GLN A 74 -9.43 -21.82 29.25
N SER A 75 -9.35 -22.55 28.14
CA SER A 75 -8.21 -22.50 27.21
C SER A 75 -8.03 -21.11 26.59
N MET A 76 -9.12 -20.47 26.13
CA MET A 76 -9.06 -19.10 25.59
C MET A 76 -8.67 -18.06 26.64
N HIS A 77 -9.10 -18.22 27.89
CA HIS A 77 -8.68 -17.36 29.01
C HIS A 77 -7.20 -17.56 29.36
N ASN A 78 -6.71 -18.79 29.42
CA ASN A 78 -5.27 -19.08 29.57
C ASN A 78 -4.44 -18.44 28.45
N ALA A 79 -4.96 -18.42 27.22
CA ALA A 79 -4.33 -17.78 26.06
C ALA A 79 -4.47 -16.24 25.98
N ARG A 80 -5.19 -15.57 26.90
CA ARG A 80 -5.66 -14.17 26.74
C ARG A 80 -4.58 -13.16 26.35
N HIS A 81 -3.36 -13.30 26.87
CA HIS A 81 -2.20 -12.46 26.56
C HIS A 81 -1.76 -12.47 25.08
N GLN A 82 -2.28 -13.41 24.29
CA GLN A 82 -1.97 -13.61 22.88
C GLN A 82 -3.12 -13.19 21.93
N TRP A 83 -4.29 -12.77 22.42
CA TRP A 83 -5.42 -12.45 21.52
C TRP A 83 -6.40 -11.38 22.03
N VAL A 84 -6.53 -11.18 23.34
CA VAL A 84 -7.43 -10.19 23.91
C VAL A 84 -6.81 -8.79 23.73
N PRO A 85 -7.51 -7.81 23.12
CA PRO A 85 -6.94 -6.51 22.77
C PRO A 85 -6.25 -5.77 23.93
N VAL A 86 -6.80 -5.79 25.15
CA VAL A 86 -6.25 -5.03 26.28
C VAL A 86 -4.86 -5.49 26.69
N TYR A 87 -4.54 -6.77 26.51
CA TYR A 87 -3.21 -7.34 26.79
C TYR A 87 -2.19 -7.11 25.68
N LEU A 88 -2.59 -6.56 24.52
CA LEU A 88 -1.76 -6.40 23.33
C LEU A 88 -1.41 -4.93 23.03
N ARG A 89 -1.97 -3.96 23.76
CA ARG A 89 -1.89 -2.52 23.45
C ARG A 89 -0.48 -1.93 23.59
N ASP A 90 0.38 -2.57 24.39
CA ASP A 90 1.77 -2.23 24.62
C ASP A 90 2.70 -2.54 23.43
N THR A 91 2.22 -3.28 22.42
CA THR A 91 3.02 -3.69 21.25
C THR A 91 2.44 -3.14 19.94
N PHE A 92 3.31 -2.61 19.07
CA PHE A 92 2.91 -2.11 17.76
C PHE A 92 2.47 -3.23 16.81
N PHE A 93 1.18 -3.26 16.49
CA PHE A 93 0.61 -4.10 15.44
C PHE A 93 0.18 -3.29 14.21
N GLY A 94 0.17 -1.96 14.29
CA GLY A 94 -0.25 -1.07 13.19
C GLY A 94 -1.73 -1.20 12.81
N GLU A 95 -2.55 -1.73 13.72
CA GLU A 95 -3.97 -2.01 13.48
C GLU A 95 -4.80 -0.73 13.65
N LEU A 96 -5.51 -0.34 12.58
CA LEU A 96 -6.20 0.95 12.46
C LEU A 96 -7.63 0.94 13.03
N SER A 97 -8.01 -0.13 13.74
CA SER A 97 -9.40 -0.48 14.04
C SER A 97 -9.65 -0.60 15.55
N ARG A 98 -10.19 0.47 16.16
CA ARG A 98 -10.90 0.39 17.46
C ARG A 98 -12.43 0.41 17.30
N THR A 99 -12.93 0.57 16.08
CA THR A 99 -14.36 0.80 15.78
C THR A 99 -15.06 -0.47 15.30
N LYS A 100 -16.37 -0.58 15.57
CA LYS A 100 -17.16 -1.81 15.46
C LYS A 100 -17.30 -2.37 14.04
N GLY A 101 -17.03 -3.67 13.90
CA GLY A 101 -17.77 -4.60 13.03
C GLY A 101 -17.55 -4.58 11.50
N SER A 102 -17.33 -3.44 10.85
CA SER A 102 -17.42 -3.36 9.37
C SER A 102 -16.16 -3.73 8.59
N ASP A 103 -14.98 -3.32 9.06
CA ASP A 103 -13.81 -3.16 8.18
C ASP A 103 -13.07 -4.47 7.85
N CYS A 104 -13.42 -5.59 8.48
CA CYS A 104 -12.88 -6.91 8.12
C CYS A 104 -13.47 -7.48 6.81
N THR A 105 -14.50 -6.84 6.24
CA THR A 105 -15.17 -7.27 4.99
C THR A 105 -14.29 -7.19 3.75
N ASN A 106 -13.18 -6.43 3.77
CA ASN A 106 -12.20 -6.42 2.68
C ASN A 106 -11.27 -7.65 2.75
N SER A 107 -11.85 -8.85 2.63
CA SER A 107 -11.09 -10.08 2.39
C SER A 107 -10.27 -9.95 1.10
N PHE A 108 -9.03 -10.45 1.08
CA PHE A 108 -8.21 -10.46 -0.13
C PHE A 108 -8.92 -11.18 -1.29
N PHE A 109 -9.69 -12.22 -0.96
CA PHE A 109 -10.41 -13.06 -1.91
C PHE A 109 -11.91 -12.72 -2.04
N ASP A 110 -12.37 -11.58 -1.52
CA ASP A 110 -13.78 -11.20 -1.63
C ASP A 110 -14.24 -11.13 -3.10
N GLY A 111 -15.39 -11.74 -3.40
CA GLY A 111 -15.89 -11.96 -4.77
C GLY A 111 -15.03 -12.88 -5.67
N HIS A 112 -13.84 -13.31 -5.24
CA HIS A 112 -12.88 -14.08 -6.06
C HIS A 112 -12.88 -15.58 -5.76
N VAL A 113 -13.09 -16.01 -4.51
CA VAL A 113 -13.01 -17.42 -4.10
C VAL A 113 -14.24 -17.84 -3.31
N THR A 114 -14.70 -19.07 -3.56
CA THR A 114 -15.84 -19.72 -2.89
C THR A 114 -15.48 -21.16 -2.49
N ALA A 115 -16.28 -21.80 -1.63
CA ALA A 115 -16.07 -23.19 -1.22
C ALA A 115 -16.08 -24.22 -2.39
N ALA A 116 -16.65 -23.84 -3.55
CA ALA A 116 -16.64 -24.65 -4.77
C ALA A 116 -15.46 -24.36 -5.73
N THR A 117 -14.56 -23.44 -5.37
CA THR A 117 -13.41 -23.06 -6.20
C THR A 117 -12.35 -24.16 -6.18
N THR A 118 -12.11 -24.80 -7.33
CA THR A 118 -11.05 -25.79 -7.48
C THR A 118 -9.67 -25.11 -7.47
N ILE A 119 -8.62 -25.86 -7.14
CA ILE A 119 -7.25 -25.34 -7.05
C ILE A 119 -6.77 -24.69 -8.36
N GLN A 120 -7.13 -25.26 -9.52
CA GLN A 120 -6.77 -24.70 -10.82
C GLN A 120 -7.46 -23.35 -11.10
N VAL A 121 -8.64 -23.12 -10.53
CA VAL A 121 -9.35 -21.84 -10.60
C VAL A 121 -8.81 -20.87 -9.54
N LEU A 122 -8.43 -21.36 -8.35
CA LEU A 122 -7.87 -20.56 -7.25
C LEU A 122 -6.65 -19.76 -7.70
N ILE A 123 -5.72 -20.34 -8.47
CA ILE A 123 -4.55 -19.63 -9.00
C ILE A 123 -4.98 -18.44 -9.88
N LYS A 124 -5.91 -18.66 -10.83
CA LYS A 124 -6.42 -17.61 -11.71
C LYS A 124 -7.23 -16.54 -10.96
N GLN A 125 -7.88 -16.90 -9.86
CA GLN A 125 -8.61 -15.96 -9.01
C GLN A 125 -7.69 -15.19 -8.06
N TYR A 126 -6.57 -15.78 -7.63
CA TYR A 126 -5.50 -15.10 -6.89
C TYR A 126 -4.82 -14.02 -7.76
N GLU A 127 -4.50 -14.34 -9.01
CA GLU A 127 -3.96 -13.37 -9.99
C GLU A 127 -4.92 -12.17 -10.20
N LYS A 128 -6.22 -12.44 -10.30
CA LYS A 128 -7.26 -11.40 -10.39
C LYS A 128 -7.43 -10.59 -9.11
N ALA A 129 -7.42 -11.24 -7.94
CA ALA A 129 -7.50 -10.60 -6.64
C ALA A 129 -6.31 -9.64 -6.44
N MET A 130 -5.09 -10.11 -6.72
CA MET A 130 -3.87 -9.30 -6.69
C MET A 130 -3.96 -8.09 -7.62
N THR A 131 -4.49 -8.28 -8.84
CA THR A 131 -4.68 -7.18 -9.81
C THR A 131 -5.67 -6.15 -9.27
N SER A 132 -6.85 -6.57 -8.79
CA SER A 132 -7.86 -5.66 -8.23
C SER A 132 -7.37 -4.94 -6.97
N TRP A 133 -6.59 -5.61 -6.13
CA TRP A 133 -5.95 -4.98 -4.97
C TRP A 133 -4.92 -3.93 -5.38
N HIS A 134 -4.15 -4.17 -6.43
CA HIS A 134 -3.20 -3.18 -6.93
C HIS A 134 -3.92 -2.00 -7.62
N GLU A 135 -5.03 -2.21 -8.32
CA GLU A 135 -5.88 -1.13 -8.85
C GLU A 135 -6.47 -0.27 -7.71
N LYS A 136 -6.94 -0.91 -6.62
CA LYS A 136 -7.41 -0.22 -5.41
C LYS A 136 -6.28 0.58 -4.73
N GLU A 137 -5.07 0.03 -4.69
CA GLU A 137 -3.88 0.71 -4.16
C GLU A 137 -3.49 1.92 -5.02
N LEU A 138 -3.34 1.74 -6.34
CA LEU A 138 -3.02 2.83 -7.28
C LEU A 138 -4.05 3.96 -7.21
N LYS A 139 -5.33 3.63 -7.08
CA LYS A 139 -6.39 4.62 -6.84
C LYS A 139 -6.21 5.33 -5.50
N ALA A 140 -5.92 4.61 -4.40
CA ALA A 140 -5.73 5.21 -3.09
C ALA A 140 -4.49 6.14 -3.03
N ASP A 141 -3.41 5.78 -3.72
CA ASP A 141 -2.21 6.63 -3.89
C ASP A 141 -2.52 7.85 -4.77
N PHE A 142 -3.30 7.69 -5.84
CA PHE A 142 -3.79 8.80 -6.68
C PHE A 142 -4.68 9.76 -5.88
N ASP A 143 -5.68 9.25 -5.15
CA ASP A 143 -6.61 10.05 -4.33
C ASP A 143 -5.87 10.73 -3.16
N THR A 144 -4.77 10.13 -2.66
CA THR A 144 -3.89 10.73 -1.65
C THR A 144 -3.01 11.85 -2.20
N ALA A 145 -2.48 11.68 -3.41
CA ALA A 145 -1.54 12.64 -4.00
C ALA A 145 -2.23 13.85 -4.64
N ASN A 146 -3.27 13.63 -5.46
CA ASN A 146 -3.84 14.69 -6.31
C ASN A 146 -5.00 15.46 -5.67
N THR A 147 -5.57 14.98 -4.55
CA THR A 147 -6.71 15.65 -3.89
C THR A 147 -6.44 15.83 -2.41
N MET A 148 -6.66 17.04 -1.87
CA MET A 148 -6.57 17.25 -0.42
C MET A 148 -7.82 16.72 0.29
N PRO A 149 -7.73 16.21 1.52
CA PRO A 149 -8.89 15.84 2.30
C PRO A 149 -9.56 17.09 2.88
N ALA A 150 -10.88 17.08 3.02
CA ALA A 150 -11.61 18.19 3.65
C ALA A 150 -11.28 18.25 5.15
N LEU A 151 -10.95 19.44 5.65
CA LEU A 151 -10.72 19.68 7.07
C LEU A 151 -12.06 19.87 7.80
N LYS A 152 -12.17 19.36 9.03
CA LYS A 152 -13.35 19.53 9.90
C LYS A 152 -13.16 20.66 10.93
N THR A 153 -11.94 21.11 11.16
CA THR A 153 -11.61 22.20 12.08
C THR A 153 -10.61 23.19 11.44
N PRO A 154 -10.49 24.43 11.96
CA PRO A 154 -9.44 25.36 11.55
C PRO A 154 -8.06 25.04 12.17
N SER A 155 -7.86 23.84 12.76
CA SER A 155 -6.64 23.50 13.49
C SER A 155 -5.39 23.44 12.57
N PRO A 156 -4.29 24.14 12.91
CA PRO A 156 -3.03 24.01 12.17
C PRO A 156 -2.49 22.57 12.19
N MET A 157 -2.73 21.81 13.27
CA MET A 157 -2.35 20.41 13.40
C MET A 157 -3.12 19.53 12.41
N GLU A 158 -4.40 19.84 12.15
CA GLU A 158 -5.20 19.11 11.16
C GLU A 158 -4.68 19.38 9.75
N LYS A 159 -4.37 20.64 9.43
CA LYS A 159 -3.76 21.02 8.13
C LYS A 159 -2.38 20.38 7.93
N GLN A 160 -1.57 20.29 8.98
CA GLN A 160 -0.28 19.58 8.95
C GLN A 160 -0.48 18.08 8.70
N ALA A 161 -1.35 17.42 9.47
CA ALA A 161 -1.63 16.00 9.34
C ALA A 161 -2.23 15.65 7.96
N ALA A 162 -3.09 16.51 7.41
CA ALA A 162 -3.65 16.37 6.07
C ALA A 162 -2.57 16.31 4.99
N ASN A 163 -1.52 17.13 5.11
CA ASN A 163 -0.40 17.18 4.16
C ASN A 163 0.57 16.01 4.33
N LEU A 164 0.81 15.56 5.57
CA LEU A 164 1.80 14.52 5.87
C LEU A 164 1.29 13.09 5.65
N TYR A 165 0.06 12.78 6.06
CA TYR A 165 -0.48 11.43 6.06
C TYR A 165 -1.09 11.00 4.72
N THR A 166 -1.17 9.68 4.51
CA THR A 166 -2.03 9.12 3.44
C THR A 166 -3.50 9.42 3.74
N ARG A 167 -4.35 9.44 2.71
CA ARG A 167 -5.78 9.79 2.84
C ARG A 167 -6.51 8.92 3.88
N LYS A 168 -6.20 7.61 3.94
CA LYS A 168 -6.80 6.67 4.91
C LYS A 168 -6.37 6.97 6.36
N ILE A 169 -5.08 7.27 6.59
CA ILE A 169 -4.59 7.58 7.95
C ILE A 169 -5.06 8.97 8.39
N PHE A 170 -5.09 9.96 7.50
CA PHE A 170 -5.62 11.29 7.83
C PHE A 170 -7.06 11.22 8.34
N ILE A 171 -7.93 10.41 7.71
CA ILE A 171 -9.32 10.25 8.16
C ILE A 171 -9.36 9.70 9.60
N LYS A 172 -8.53 8.71 9.95
CA LYS A 172 -8.44 8.19 11.33
C LYS A 172 -7.86 9.18 12.34
N PHE A 173 -6.85 9.96 11.94
CA PHE A 173 -6.35 11.07 12.76
C PHE A 173 -7.42 12.14 12.97
N GLN A 174 -8.21 12.47 11.94
CA GLN A 174 -9.29 13.46 12.01
C GLN A 174 -10.47 12.98 12.88
N GLU A 175 -10.81 11.68 12.85
CA GLU A 175 -11.76 11.06 13.78
C GLU A 175 -11.31 11.29 15.24
N GLU A 176 -10.07 10.95 15.60
CA GLU A 176 -9.52 11.19 16.95
C GLU A 176 -9.41 12.68 17.31
N LEU A 177 -9.09 13.57 16.35
CA LEU A 177 -8.98 15.01 16.61
C LEU A 177 -10.34 15.68 16.87
N VAL A 178 -11.38 15.32 16.11
CA VAL A 178 -12.74 15.85 16.33
C VAL A 178 -13.32 15.37 17.66
N GLU A 179 -13.01 14.13 18.05
CA GLU A 179 -13.42 13.58 19.35
C GLU A 179 -12.83 14.35 20.56
N THR A 180 -11.76 15.12 20.40
CA THR A 180 -11.25 16.04 21.46
C THR A 180 -12.26 17.11 21.88
N LEU A 181 -13.29 17.38 21.07
CA LEU A 181 -14.37 18.32 21.42
C LEU A 181 -15.26 17.76 22.53
N ALA A 182 -15.44 16.44 22.59
CA ALA A 182 -16.26 15.75 23.59
C ALA A 182 -15.47 15.20 24.78
N ASN A 183 -14.14 15.28 24.75
CA ASN A 183 -13.20 14.66 25.70
C ASN A 183 -12.31 15.73 26.38
N PRO A 184 -12.82 16.55 27.32
CA PRO A 184 -12.03 17.55 28.03
C PRO A 184 -10.89 16.95 28.86
N ALA A 185 -9.73 17.60 28.84
CA ALA A 185 -8.56 17.24 29.64
C ALA A 185 -8.52 18.06 30.95
N THR A 186 -8.68 17.39 32.09
CA THR A 186 -8.61 18.00 33.42
C THR A 186 -7.24 17.73 34.03
N LYS A 187 -6.53 18.78 34.46
CA LYS A 187 -5.24 18.65 35.15
C LYS A 187 -5.45 18.02 36.54
N ILE A 188 -4.71 16.97 36.89
CA ILE A 188 -4.83 16.26 38.18
C ILE A 188 -3.56 16.36 39.05
N GLU A 189 -2.39 16.54 38.43
CA GLU A 189 -1.10 16.58 39.13
C GLU A 189 -0.12 17.45 38.32
N ASP A 190 0.86 18.08 38.99
CA ASP A 190 1.98 18.74 38.32
C ASP A 190 3.29 18.51 39.06
N SER A 191 4.19 17.72 38.47
CA SER A 191 5.57 17.56 38.96
C SER A 191 6.53 18.59 38.36
N GLY A 192 6.01 19.60 37.66
CA GLY A 192 6.78 20.64 36.95
C GLY A 192 7.31 20.15 35.61
N THR A 193 8.10 19.07 35.59
CA THR A 193 8.61 18.45 34.35
C THR A 193 7.52 17.64 33.64
N ILE A 194 6.69 16.91 34.41
CA ILE A 194 5.59 16.11 33.89
C ILE A 194 4.28 16.56 34.56
N THR A 195 3.31 16.95 33.75
CA THR A 195 1.95 17.27 34.21
C THR A 195 1.02 16.11 33.88
N SER A 196 0.25 15.62 34.85
CA SER A 196 -0.71 14.53 34.65
C SER A 196 -2.14 15.08 34.45
N TYR A 197 -2.87 14.49 33.51
CA TYR A 197 -4.22 14.86 33.13
C TYR A 197 -5.15 13.65 33.15
N ARG A 198 -6.36 13.83 33.67
CA ARG A 198 -7.51 12.94 33.49
C ARG A 198 -8.30 13.43 32.28
N VAL A 199 -8.51 12.57 31.29
CA VAL A 199 -9.31 12.86 30.10
C VAL A 199 -10.48 11.87 30.06
N ALA A 200 -11.70 12.38 30.01
CA ALA A 200 -12.91 11.57 29.93
C ALA A 200 -13.91 12.23 28.97
N LYS A 201 -14.74 11.41 28.32
CA LYS A 201 -15.85 11.91 27.52
C LYS A 201 -16.97 12.43 28.42
N PHE A 202 -17.65 13.51 28.02
CA PHE A 202 -18.80 14.05 28.77
C PHE A 202 -19.84 12.95 29.06
N GLY A 203 -20.19 12.77 30.35
CA GLY A 203 -21.11 11.73 30.82
C GLY A 203 -20.49 10.34 31.07
N GLU A 204 -19.26 10.09 30.60
CA GLU A 204 -18.57 8.78 30.70
C GLU A 204 -17.34 8.87 31.62
N GLU A 205 -17.50 9.52 32.78
CA GLU A 205 -16.42 9.74 33.76
C GLU A 205 -15.75 8.46 34.29
N HIS A 206 -16.45 7.33 34.22
CA HIS A 206 -15.92 6.01 34.58
C HIS A 206 -14.96 5.43 33.53
N LYS A 207 -14.95 5.96 32.29
CA LYS A 207 -14.00 5.61 31.21
C LYS A 207 -12.88 6.64 31.06
N ALA A 208 -12.41 7.19 32.18
CA ALA A 208 -11.39 8.22 32.17
C ALA A 208 -9.99 7.62 31.93
N HIS A 209 -9.28 8.14 30.93
CA HIS A 209 -7.88 7.80 30.67
C HIS A 209 -6.93 8.83 31.31
N THR A 210 -5.78 8.35 31.77
CA THR A 210 -4.71 9.21 32.32
C THR A 210 -3.68 9.48 31.24
N VAL A 211 -3.32 10.75 31.06
CA VAL A 211 -2.29 11.22 30.13
C VAL A 211 -1.21 11.96 30.91
N ARG A 212 0.04 11.50 30.80
CA ARG A 212 1.22 12.14 31.39
C ARG A 212 1.95 12.91 30.29
N PHE A 213 2.09 14.23 30.42
CA PHE A 213 2.71 15.10 29.41
C PHE A 213 4.01 15.73 29.93
N ASN A 214 5.11 15.45 29.23
CA ASN A 214 6.39 16.13 29.40
C ASN A 214 6.44 17.35 28.46
N ALA A 215 6.50 18.55 29.04
CA ALA A 215 6.49 19.81 28.30
C ALA A 215 7.82 20.14 27.60
N PHE A 216 8.94 19.54 28.03
CA PHE A 216 10.26 19.74 27.41
C PHE A 216 10.48 18.81 26.22
N GLU A 217 10.08 17.54 26.33
CA GLU A 217 10.13 16.57 25.22
C GLU A 217 8.97 16.75 24.21
N MET A 218 7.95 17.57 24.54
CA MET A 218 6.68 17.68 23.82
C MET A 218 5.98 16.31 23.64
N LYS A 219 6.13 15.44 24.63
CA LYS A 219 5.79 14.01 24.58
C LYS A 219 4.73 13.67 25.63
N ALA A 220 3.77 12.86 25.24
CA ALA A 220 2.69 12.36 26.09
C ALA A 220 2.53 10.84 25.99
N ASN A 221 2.35 10.17 27.13
CA ASN A 221 1.92 8.78 27.20
C ASN A 221 0.51 8.71 27.81
N CYS A 222 -0.32 7.81 27.30
CA CYS A 222 -1.73 7.68 27.65
C CYS A 222 -2.07 6.25 28.06
N SER A 223 -2.87 6.07 29.11
CA SER A 223 -3.26 4.72 29.58
C SER A 223 -4.04 3.90 28.55
N CYS A 224 -4.58 4.50 27.48
CA CYS A 224 -5.23 3.76 26.40
C CYS A 224 -4.24 3.13 25.40
N GLN A 225 -2.93 3.43 25.47
CA GLN A 225 -1.84 2.85 24.66
C GLN A 225 -2.08 2.79 23.13
N MET A 226 -2.89 3.70 22.59
CA MET A 226 -3.33 3.63 21.21
C MET A 226 -2.23 4.00 20.20
N PHE A 227 -1.30 4.88 20.58
CA PHE A 227 -0.16 5.22 19.72
C PHE A 227 0.86 4.06 19.70
N GLU A 228 1.09 3.45 20.85
CA GLU A 228 1.91 2.27 21.04
C GLU A 228 1.38 1.09 20.19
N PHE A 229 0.07 0.85 20.19
CA PHE A 229 -0.59 -0.22 19.41
C PHE A 229 -0.67 0.05 17.88
N SER A 230 -1.09 1.26 17.49
CA SER A 230 -1.48 1.58 16.09
C SER A 230 -0.56 2.56 15.36
N GLY A 231 0.28 3.29 16.09
CA GLY A 231 1.05 4.42 15.55
C GLY A 231 0.22 5.66 15.23
N ILE A 232 -1.04 5.74 15.65
CA ILE A 232 -1.89 6.93 15.57
C ILE A 232 -2.13 7.49 16.97
N ILE A 233 -1.92 8.79 17.12
CA ILE A 233 -2.13 9.52 18.36
C ILE A 233 -3.63 9.64 18.69
N CYS A 234 -4.01 9.36 19.93
CA CYS A 234 -5.42 9.31 20.35
C CYS A 234 -6.01 10.66 20.77
N ARG A 235 -7.34 10.74 20.77
CA ARG A 235 -8.16 11.84 21.29
C ARG A 235 -7.74 12.30 22.69
N HIS A 236 -7.27 11.40 23.56
CA HIS A 236 -6.85 11.77 24.91
C HIS A 236 -5.57 12.62 24.90
N VAL A 237 -4.57 12.23 24.11
CA VAL A 237 -3.34 13.02 23.95
C VAL A 237 -3.63 14.31 23.18
N LEU A 238 -4.44 14.23 22.11
CA LEU A 238 -4.84 15.41 21.34
C LEU A 238 -5.63 16.43 22.17
N ALA A 239 -6.43 15.98 23.15
CA ALA A 239 -7.11 16.86 24.10
C ALA A 239 -6.14 17.57 25.06
N VAL A 240 -5.10 16.88 25.55
CA VAL A 240 -4.03 17.51 26.35
C VAL A 240 -3.20 18.49 25.52
N PHE A 241 -2.87 18.13 24.27
CA PHE A 241 -2.20 19.01 23.31
C PHE A 241 -3.02 20.28 23.05
N ARG A 242 -4.33 20.15 22.85
CA ARG A 242 -5.28 21.27 22.74
C ARG A 242 -5.29 22.12 24.02
N ALA A 243 -5.36 21.50 25.20
CA ALA A 243 -5.34 22.20 26.50
C ALA A 243 -3.98 22.88 26.81
N ARG A 244 -2.91 22.50 26.12
CA ARG A 244 -1.56 23.08 26.24
C ARG A 244 -1.15 23.93 25.03
N ASN A 245 -2.10 24.27 24.15
CA ASN A 245 -1.87 25.07 22.93
C ASN A 245 -0.76 24.51 22.01
N VAL A 246 -0.61 23.19 21.97
CA VAL A 246 0.29 22.49 21.04
C VAL A 246 -0.37 22.52 19.65
N LEU A 247 0.00 23.49 18.81
CA LEU A 247 -0.67 23.75 17.53
C LEU A 247 -0.23 22.83 16.38
N THR A 248 0.84 22.06 16.55
CA THR A 248 1.41 21.17 15.53
C THR A 248 1.76 19.81 16.15
N LEU A 249 1.64 18.75 15.35
CA LEU A 249 1.94 17.38 15.77
C LEU A 249 3.47 17.20 15.85
N PRO A 250 4.04 16.81 17.01
CA PRO A 250 5.48 16.57 17.14
C PRO A 250 5.94 15.42 16.23
N SER A 251 7.15 15.55 15.67
CA SER A 251 7.69 14.62 14.67
C SER A 251 7.74 13.16 15.12
N HIS A 252 7.95 12.90 16.41
CA HIS A 252 7.99 11.54 16.97
C HIS A 252 6.63 10.82 16.97
N TYR A 253 5.52 11.52 16.70
CA TYR A 253 4.21 10.90 16.42
C TYR A 253 3.94 10.64 14.93
N VAL A 254 4.84 11.05 14.03
CA VAL A 254 4.66 10.93 12.57
C VAL A 254 5.48 9.76 12.04
N LEU A 255 4.93 8.55 12.16
CA LEU A 255 5.61 7.33 11.66
C LEU A 255 5.66 7.32 10.12
N LYS A 256 6.86 7.12 9.53
CA LYS A 256 7.09 7.09 8.06
C LYS A 256 6.07 6.23 7.31
N ARG A 257 5.74 5.04 7.85
CA ARG A 257 4.75 4.08 7.32
C ARG A 257 3.38 4.71 7.01
N TRP A 258 2.97 5.71 7.77
CA TRP A 258 1.67 6.37 7.65
C TRP A 258 1.68 7.62 6.76
N THR A 259 2.86 8.11 6.38
CA THR A 259 3.02 9.29 5.54
C THR A 259 2.76 8.99 4.06
N ARG A 260 2.44 10.03 3.27
CA ARG A 260 2.43 9.94 1.80
C ARG A 260 3.76 9.45 1.22
N ASN A 261 4.85 9.69 1.96
CA ASN A 261 6.22 9.37 1.61
C ASN A 261 6.67 7.98 2.12
N ALA A 262 5.75 7.11 2.55
CA ALA A 262 6.06 5.77 3.09
C ALA A 262 6.93 4.92 2.13
N LYS A 263 6.70 5.04 0.83
CA LYS A 263 7.44 4.32 -0.24
C LYS A 263 8.75 5.02 -0.66
N SER A 264 9.00 6.25 -0.21
CA SER A 264 10.21 7.01 -0.58
C SER A 264 11.44 6.54 0.21
N GLY A 265 12.61 6.54 -0.44
CA GLY A 265 13.85 6.07 0.19
C GLY A 265 13.81 4.57 0.52
N ILE A 266 13.31 3.75 -0.41
CA ILE A 266 13.67 2.33 -0.52
C ILE A 266 14.77 2.24 -1.57
N MET A 267 15.95 2.73 -1.20
CA MET A 267 17.23 2.32 -1.78
C MET A 267 17.89 1.47 -0.70
N ASP A 268 18.23 0.24 -1.04
CA ASP A 268 18.70 -0.76 -0.06
C ASP A 268 20.23 -0.73 0.03
N GLU A 269 20.75 -0.15 1.11
CA GLU A 269 22.19 -0.16 1.44
C GLU A 269 22.56 -1.29 2.43
N SER A 270 21.69 -2.30 2.60
CA SER A 270 21.82 -3.28 3.71
C SER A 270 21.52 -4.75 3.36
N ALA A 271 21.19 -5.07 2.11
CA ALA A 271 21.15 -6.45 1.62
C ALA A 271 22.50 -6.86 0.97
N PRO A 272 23.06 -8.05 1.28
CA PRO A 272 24.25 -8.55 0.58
C PRO A 272 23.94 -8.81 -0.91
N GLU A 273 24.92 -8.56 -1.77
CA GLU A 273 24.76 -8.41 -3.23
C GLU A 273 24.08 -9.61 -3.92
N MET A 274 22.76 -9.50 -4.10
CA MET A 274 22.01 -10.30 -5.06
C MET A 274 21.89 -9.52 -6.38
N PRO A 275 22.19 -10.12 -7.55
CA PRO A 275 22.15 -9.40 -8.83
C PRO A 275 20.80 -8.73 -9.08
N SER A 276 20.83 -7.42 -9.33
CA SER A 276 19.65 -6.54 -9.39
C SER A 276 18.90 -6.65 -10.73
N SER A 277 18.33 -7.84 -11.01
CA SER A 277 17.43 -8.08 -12.15
C SER A 277 15.95 -8.17 -11.73
N SER A 278 15.55 -7.35 -10.75
CA SER A 278 14.16 -7.12 -10.37
C SER A 278 13.38 -6.44 -11.50
N ARG A 279 12.98 -7.26 -12.49
CA ARG A 279 12.20 -6.95 -13.69
C ARG A 279 11.20 -5.83 -13.45
N GLU A 280 11.53 -4.61 -13.88
CA GLU A 280 10.77 -3.40 -13.55
C GLU A 280 9.28 -3.59 -13.86
N THR A 281 8.48 -3.71 -12.81
CA THR A 281 7.04 -3.92 -12.93
C THR A 281 6.41 -2.74 -13.64
N LEU A 282 5.26 -2.96 -14.28
CA LEU A 282 4.50 -1.89 -14.93
C LEU A 282 4.23 -0.75 -13.93
N THR A 283 3.93 -1.12 -12.68
CA THR A 283 3.84 -0.28 -11.48
C THR A 283 5.06 0.62 -11.26
N VAL A 284 6.27 0.07 -11.20
CA VAL A 284 7.50 0.85 -10.95
C VAL A 284 7.73 1.86 -12.07
N ARG A 285 7.64 1.43 -13.33
CA ARG A 285 7.81 2.34 -14.48
C ARG A 285 6.74 3.42 -14.54
N TYR A 286 5.48 3.08 -14.24
CA TYR A 286 4.38 4.05 -14.14
C TYR A 286 4.61 5.06 -13.02
N ASN A 287 4.99 4.60 -11.82
CA ASN A 287 5.21 5.46 -10.66
C ASN A 287 6.41 6.39 -10.85
N ASN A 288 7.52 5.89 -11.41
CA ASN A 288 8.70 6.70 -11.72
C ASN A 288 8.37 7.79 -12.74
N LEU A 289 7.71 7.44 -13.86
CA LEU A 289 7.26 8.41 -14.86
C LEU A 289 6.28 9.43 -14.27
N ARG A 290 5.35 9.00 -13.41
CA ARG A 290 4.41 9.90 -12.72
C ARG A 290 5.13 10.84 -11.74
N GLN A 291 6.13 10.38 -11.02
CA GLN A 291 6.87 11.21 -10.06
C GLN A 291 7.66 12.33 -10.77
N GLU A 292 8.36 12.02 -11.87
CA GLU A 292 9.04 13.05 -12.64
C GLU A 292 8.05 13.99 -13.36
N ALA A 293 6.92 13.48 -13.86
CA ALA A 293 5.87 14.31 -14.44
C ALA A 293 5.27 15.30 -13.43
N ILE A 294 5.12 14.93 -12.16
CA ILE A 294 4.66 15.85 -11.09
C ILE A 294 5.66 16.98 -10.88
N LYS A 295 6.95 16.67 -10.66
CA LYS A 295 8.00 17.70 -10.53
C LYS A 295 8.02 18.65 -11.73
N PHE A 296 7.87 18.09 -12.93
CA PHE A 296 7.87 18.84 -14.19
C PHE A 296 6.67 19.80 -14.30
N VAL A 297 5.49 19.40 -13.82
CA VAL A 297 4.30 20.28 -13.74
C VAL A 297 4.45 21.33 -12.64
N GLU A 298 5.00 20.97 -11.48
CA GLU A 298 5.27 21.89 -10.36
C GLU A 298 6.29 22.98 -10.72
N GLU A 299 7.31 22.65 -11.53
CA GLU A 299 8.24 23.64 -12.10
C GLU A 299 7.59 24.43 -13.24
N GLY A 300 6.91 23.73 -14.16
CA GLY A 300 6.23 24.30 -15.32
C GLY A 300 5.21 25.39 -14.97
N ALA A 301 4.44 25.20 -13.90
CA ALA A 301 3.37 26.11 -13.51
C ALA A 301 3.84 27.46 -12.92
N LYS A 302 5.14 27.66 -12.64
CA LYS A 302 5.64 28.84 -11.89
C LYS A 302 5.56 30.16 -12.66
N SER A 303 5.52 30.14 -13.98
CA SER A 303 5.30 31.34 -14.80
C SER A 303 4.80 30.99 -16.20
N ILE A 304 4.17 31.96 -16.89
CA ILE A 304 3.67 31.79 -18.26
C ILE A 304 4.78 31.40 -19.27
N HIS A 305 6.02 31.85 -19.03
CA HIS A 305 7.16 31.53 -19.88
C HIS A 305 7.64 30.08 -19.68
N ILE A 306 7.81 29.66 -18.43
CA ILE A 306 8.23 28.28 -18.09
C ILE A 306 7.12 27.29 -18.47
N TYR A 307 5.85 27.67 -18.34
CA TYR A 307 4.69 26.88 -18.78
C TYR A 307 4.74 26.57 -20.28
N ASN A 308 5.03 27.56 -21.13
CA ASN A 308 5.14 27.35 -22.57
C ASN A 308 6.31 26.39 -22.90
N VAL A 309 7.49 26.61 -22.32
CA VAL A 309 8.66 25.73 -22.49
C VAL A 309 8.37 24.30 -22.03
N ALA A 310 7.67 24.14 -20.91
CA ALA A 310 7.24 22.84 -20.41
C ALA A 310 6.24 22.16 -21.36
N MET A 311 5.31 22.92 -21.94
CA MET A 311 4.29 22.38 -22.85
C MET A 311 4.90 21.94 -24.20
N ASP A 312 5.82 22.70 -24.76
CA ASP A 312 6.55 22.33 -25.98
C ASP A 312 7.37 21.04 -25.77
N ALA A 313 8.05 20.93 -24.62
CA ALA A 313 8.79 19.73 -24.23
C ALA A 313 7.87 18.51 -24.05
N LEU A 314 6.66 18.67 -23.48
CA LEU A 314 5.67 17.59 -23.36
C LEU A 314 5.11 17.15 -24.72
N GLN A 315 4.86 18.07 -25.65
CA GLN A 315 4.46 17.73 -27.02
C GLN A 315 5.57 16.94 -27.73
N GLU A 316 6.82 17.34 -27.57
CA GLU A 316 7.97 16.69 -28.17
C GLU A 316 8.27 15.31 -27.57
N ALA A 317 8.14 15.16 -26.24
CA ALA A 317 8.18 13.86 -25.58
C ALA A 317 7.06 12.93 -26.07
N THR A 318 5.84 13.46 -26.25
CA THR A 318 4.69 12.70 -26.78
C THR A 318 4.96 12.17 -28.20
N LYS A 319 5.54 13.00 -29.09
CA LYS A 319 5.94 12.55 -30.45
C LYS A 319 6.98 11.42 -30.38
N LYS A 320 7.99 11.55 -29.52
CA LYS A 320 9.06 10.55 -29.34
C LYS A 320 8.52 9.20 -28.83
N VAL A 321 7.61 9.21 -27.85
CA VAL A 321 6.93 8.00 -27.35
C VAL A 321 6.05 7.37 -28.44
N ALA A 322 5.32 8.18 -29.22
CA ALA A 322 4.50 7.69 -30.32
C ALA A 322 5.35 7.08 -31.47
N ALA A 323 6.54 7.62 -31.74
CA ALA A 323 7.48 7.06 -32.72
C ALA A 323 8.04 5.71 -32.25
N ALA A 324 8.49 5.62 -30.99
CA ALA A 324 8.97 4.36 -30.40
C ALA A 324 7.91 3.25 -30.44
N LYS A 325 6.63 3.59 -30.18
CA LYS A 325 5.51 2.63 -30.28
C LYS A 325 5.37 2.02 -31.69
N LYS A 326 5.62 2.78 -32.76
CA LYS A 326 5.52 2.31 -34.16
C LYS A 326 6.66 1.37 -34.56
N GLN A 327 7.84 1.50 -33.96
CA GLN A 327 8.99 0.64 -34.27
C GLN A 327 8.77 -0.81 -33.79
N ASN A 328 8.08 -1.00 -32.66
CA ASN A 328 7.78 -2.34 -32.12
C ASN A 328 6.67 -3.11 -32.85
N SER A 329 5.93 -2.48 -33.78
CA SER A 329 4.84 -3.13 -34.53
C SER A 329 5.25 -3.68 -35.91
N GLY A 330 6.50 -3.51 -36.34
CA GLY A 330 6.95 -3.88 -37.69
C GLY A 330 7.46 -5.31 -37.87
N ALA A 331 7.52 -6.12 -36.81
CA ALA A 331 8.28 -7.38 -36.79
C ALA A 331 7.47 -8.67 -37.03
N THR A 332 6.18 -8.58 -37.41
CA THR A 332 5.32 -9.78 -37.51
C THR A 332 4.33 -9.70 -38.68
N GLN A 333 4.83 -9.88 -39.91
CA GLN A 333 3.99 -10.29 -41.03
C GLN A 333 4.80 -11.05 -42.09
N GLY A 334 4.45 -12.32 -42.31
CA GLY A 334 5.03 -13.16 -43.35
C GLY A 334 3.97 -14.06 -43.97
N GLY A 335 3.52 -13.71 -45.17
CA GLY A 335 2.69 -14.54 -46.06
C GLY A 335 1.23 -14.79 -45.67
N ILE A 336 0.28 -14.37 -46.51
CA ILE A 336 -0.36 -15.27 -47.50
C ILE A 336 -1.29 -14.48 -48.45
N LEU A 337 -1.06 -14.73 -49.75
CA LEU A 337 -1.86 -14.54 -50.99
C LEU A 337 -3.24 -13.83 -50.97
N ALA A 338 -3.25 -12.66 -51.65
CA ALA A 338 -3.93 -12.39 -52.94
C ALA A 338 -5.47 -12.27 -53.10
N ASN A 339 -5.83 -11.46 -54.11
CA ASN A 339 -7.15 -11.11 -54.68
C ASN A 339 -8.14 -10.35 -53.77
N GLY A 340 -8.84 -9.32 -54.26
CA GLY A 340 -8.73 -8.64 -55.56
C GLY A 340 -9.96 -7.78 -55.88
N GLY A 341 -9.77 -6.51 -56.26
CA GLY A 341 -10.85 -5.59 -56.61
C GLY A 341 -10.48 -4.12 -56.43
N ASN A 342 -10.69 -3.33 -57.47
CA ASN A 342 -10.48 -1.88 -57.59
C ASN A 342 -11.48 -1.40 -58.69
N PRO A 343 -11.81 -0.10 -58.87
CA PRO A 343 -11.40 1.09 -58.12
C PRO A 343 -12.62 2.00 -57.76
N GLU A 344 -12.40 3.32 -57.79
CA GLU A 344 -13.36 4.44 -57.90
C GLU A 344 -13.98 5.04 -56.62
N MET A 345 -14.38 6.32 -56.60
CA MET A 345 -13.87 7.58 -57.21
C MET A 345 -14.77 8.72 -56.68
N HIS A 346 -14.19 9.87 -56.28
CA HIS A 346 -14.74 11.25 -56.30
C HIS A 346 -13.88 12.10 -55.32
N SER A 347 -13.23 13.25 -55.61
CA SER A 347 -13.33 14.36 -56.58
C SER A 347 -14.05 15.62 -56.06
N ALA A 348 -13.57 16.80 -56.49
CA ALA A 348 -13.89 18.17 -56.02
C ALA A 348 -13.27 18.53 -54.64
N GLU A 349 -12.56 19.65 -54.39
CA GLU A 349 -12.64 21.07 -54.87
C GLU A 349 -13.81 21.84 -54.21
N GLU A 350 -13.76 23.15 -53.90
CA GLU A 350 -12.82 24.29 -54.09
C GLU A 350 -13.04 25.28 -52.89
N ASN A 351 -12.36 26.40 -52.56
CA ASN A 351 -11.25 27.23 -53.09
C ASN A 351 -10.77 28.23 -51.98
N ARG A 352 -9.76 29.07 -52.28
CA ARG A 352 -9.44 30.42 -51.74
C ARG A 352 -8.87 30.52 -50.30
N THR A 353 -7.85 31.34 -50.01
CA THR A 353 -7.09 32.29 -50.87
C THR A 353 -5.64 32.46 -50.37
N ALA A 354 -4.70 32.66 -51.29
CA ALA A 354 -3.36 33.20 -51.02
C ALA A 354 -3.27 34.67 -51.50
N PRO A 355 -2.15 35.37 -51.21
CA PRO A 355 -1.32 35.75 -52.36
C PRO A 355 0.19 35.46 -52.18
N HIS A 356 0.90 35.46 -53.31
CA HIS A 356 2.31 35.11 -53.47
C HIS A 356 3.30 36.14 -52.93
N GLN A 357 4.56 35.71 -52.74
CA GLN A 357 5.70 36.29 -53.47
C GLN A 357 6.83 35.25 -53.63
N SER A 358 7.72 35.44 -54.60
CA SER A 358 8.75 34.45 -54.99
C SER A 358 10.05 35.06 -55.53
N ALA A 359 11.17 34.42 -55.20
CA ALA A 359 12.45 34.40 -55.92
C ALA A 359 13.21 33.16 -55.38
N VAL A 360 13.64 32.16 -56.16
CA VAL A 360 14.52 32.14 -57.35
C VAL A 360 15.98 32.42 -56.99
N CYS A 361 16.84 31.43 -57.25
CA CYS A 361 18.28 31.45 -56.97
C CYS A 361 19.07 32.29 -57.97
N GLY A 362 20.25 32.75 -57.56
CA GLY A 362 21.29 33.26 -58.46
C GLY A 362 22.67 32.87 -57.93
N GLU A 363 23.50 32.27 -58.78
CA GLU A 363 24.89 31.94 -58.46
C GLU A 363 25.80 33.14 -58.75
N VAL A 364 26.79 33.38 -57.89
CA VAL A 364 27.97 34.20 -58.19
C VAL A 364 29.19 33.52 -57.59
N GLN A 365 30.27 33.46 -58.35
CA GLN A 365 31.52 32.78 -57.99
C GLN A 365 32.72 33.72 -58.20
N MET A 366 33.88 33.31 -57.68
CA MET A 366 35.22 33.91 -57.83
C MET A 366 35.55 35.11 -56.93
N THR A 367 36.69 35.00 -56.27
CA THR A 367 37.32 36.01 -55.39
C THR A 367 38.82 36.09 -55.68
N GLY A 368 39.45 37.17 -55.23
CA GLY A 368 40.91 37.29 -55.09
C GLY A 368 41.55 38.40 -55.93
N PRO A 369 42.79 38.81 -55.61
CA PRO A 369 43.66 38.33 -54.50
C PRO A 369 43.56 39.31 -53.28
N GLU A 370 44.33 39.29 -52.17
CA GLU A 370 45.45 38.46 -51.70
C GLU A 370 45.66 38.60 -50.15
N HIS A 371 46.78 38.05 -49.63
CA HIS A 371 47.54 38.48 -48.43
C HIS A 371 46.79 38.73 -47.10
N GLY A 372 46.74 37.71 -46.23
CA GLY A 372 46.38 37.84 -44.80
C GLY A 372 46.58 36.56 -43.97
N VAL A 373 47.58 36.51 -43.10
CA VAL A 373 48.01 35.28 -42.38
C VAL A 373 47.05 34.83 -41.28
N ARG A 374 46.68 33.53 -41.27
CA ARG A 374 46.52 32.71 -40.04
C ARG A 374 46.56 31.20 -40.32
N GLN A 375 46.89 30.42 -39.29
CA GLN A 375 47.17 28.98 -39.37
C GLN A 375 45.89 28.10 -39.33
N GLY A 376 45.96 26.92 -39.94
CA GLY A 376 44.99 25.84 -39.76
C GLY A 376 45.67 24.47 -39.77
N HIS A 377 45.51 23.68 -38.71
CA HIS A 377 46.00 22.29 -38.65
C HIS A 377 44.94 21.34 -39.22
N GLN A 378 45.36 20.33 -40.00
CA GLN A 378 44.44 19.28 -40.46
C GLN A 378 44.11 18.30 -39.32
N CYS A 379 42.82 17.98 -39.17
CA CYS A 379 42.31 17.17 -38.07
C CYS A 379 42.10 15.70 -38.48
N ALA A 380 42.79 14.77 -37.83
CA ALA A 380 42.65 13.33 -38.05
C ALA A 380 41.57 12.72 -37.14
N CYS A 381 40.30 12.73 -37.56
CA CYS A 381 39.18 12.36 -36.68
C CYS A 381 38.06 11.47 -37.30
N ASN A 382 38.29 10.85 -38.47
CA ASN A 382 37.22 10.11 -39.19
C ASN A 382 37.31 8.57 -39.18
N GLN A 383 38.30 7.96 -38.51
CA GLN A 383 38.37 6.48 -38.37
C GLN A 383 37.95 5.98 -36.98
N ASN A 384 38.16 6.76 -35.91
CA ASN A 384 37.82 6.33 -34.55
C ASN A 384 36.30 6.18 -34.32
N ASN A 385 35.45 7.03 -34.93
CA ASN A 385 34.00 6.96 -34.74
C ASN A 385 33.38 5.64 -35.20
N LEU A 386 33.87 5.06 -36.31
CA LEU A 386 33.36 3.77 -36.81
C LEU A 386 33.69 2.61 -35.85
N LEU A 387 34.90 2.57 -35.30
CA LEU A 387 35.29 1.58 -34.29
C LEU A 387 34.46 1.72 -33.01
N ILE A 388 34.28 2.95 -32.49
CA ILE A 388 33.48 3.22 -31.28
C ILE A 388 32.02 2.76 -31.47
N ILE A 389 31.41 3.06 -32.61
CA ILE A 389 30.03 2.61 -32.91
C ILE A 389 29.96 1.08 -32.97
N PHE A 390 30.94 0.41 -33.60
CA PHE A 390 30.96 -1.04 -33.74
C PHE A 390 31.09 -1.75 -32.38
N PHE A 391 32.03 -1.31 -31.53
CA PHE A 391 32.17 -1.83 -30.16
C PHE A 391 30.92 -1.59 -29.31
N TYR A 392 30.32 -0.40 -29.39
CA TYR A 392 29.09 -0.07 -28.64
C TYR A 392 27.85 -0.84 -29.13
N GLN A 393 27.83 -1.32 -30.38
CA GLN A 393 26.81 -2.24 -30.87
C GLN A 393 27.07 -3.68 -30.43
N ASP A 394 28.32 -4.17 -30.50
CA ASP A 394 28.66 -5.54 -30.06
C ASP A 394 28.47 -5.72 -28.55
N GLU A 395 28.86 -4.74 -27.74
CA GLU A 395 28.61 -4.72 -26.29
C GLU A 395 27.11 -4.80 -25.95
N LYS A 396 26.27 -4.12 -26.73
CA LYS A 396 24.81 -4.23 -26.60
C LYS A 396 24.26 -5.58 -27.06
N VAL A 397 24.76 -6.15 -28.15
CA VAL A 397 24.37 -7.49 -28.61
C VAL A 397 24.78 -8.55 -27.58
N LYS A 398 25.97 -8.44 -26.99
CA LYS A 398 26.43 -9.26 -25.88
C LYS A 398 25.49 -9.11 -24.68
N LYS A 399 25.13 -7.89 -24.28
CA LYS A 399 24.24 -7.66 -23.12
C LYS A 399 22.81 -8.17 -23.35
N VAL A 400 22.30 -8.11 -24.58
CA VAL A 400 21.03 -8.74 -24.96
C VAL A 400 21.09 -10.27 -24.81
N ARG A 401 22.19 -10.90 -25.25
CA ARG A 401 22.39 -12.36 -25.09
C ARG A 401 22.47 -12.77 -23.61
N GLU A 402 23.22 -12.03 -22.79
CA GLU A 402 23.28 -12.25 -21.33
C GLU A 402 21.88 -12.18 -20.70
N LEU A 403 21.13 -11.11 -20.97
CA LEU A 403 19.77 -10.92 -20.44
C LEU A 403 18.77 -11.97 -20.94
N THR A 404 18.96 -12.51 -22.15
CA THR A 404 18.11 -13.59 -22.68
C THR A 404 18.36 -14.90 -21.92
N ALA A 405 19.63 -15.27 -21.69
CA ALA A 405 19.97 -16.46 -20.92
C ALA A 405 19.53 -16.34 -19.44
N GLU A 406 19.65 -15.15 -18.84
CA GLU A 406 19.18 -14.89 -17.48
C GLU A 406 17.64 -14.96 -17.37
N LEU A 407 16.92 -14.45 -18.38
CA LEU A 407 15.47 -14.58 -18.48
C LEU A 407 15.03 -16.04 -18.63
N GLU A 408 15.71 -16.82 -19.46
CA GLU A 408 15.43 -18.25 -19.67
C GLU A 408 15.66 -19.06 -18.39
N SER A 409 16.81 -18.88 -17.73
CA SER A 409 17.10 -19.47 -16.41
C SER A 409 16.06 -19.06 -15.35
N THR A 410 15.59 -17.81 -15.38
CA THR A 410 14.59 -17.31 -14.43
C THR A 410 13.20 -17.87 -14.70
N ASN A 411 12.79 -17.99 -15.97
CA ASN A 411 11.56 -18.69 -16.35
C ASN A 411 11.60 -20.16 -15.90
N GLN A 412 12.74 -20.84 -16.08
CA GLN A 412 12.88 -22.24 -15.66
C GLN A 412 12.81 -22.41 -14.13
N ARG A 413 13.37 -21.46 -13.35
CA ARG A 413 13.15 -21.39 -11.89
C ARG A 413 11.67 -21.16 -11.55
N CYS A 414 10.97 -20.27 -12.25
CA CYS A 414 9.53 -20.04 -12.06
C CYS A 414 8.69 -21.29 -12.35
N GLU A 415 9.01 -22.07 -13.39
CA GLU A 415 8.34 -23.34 -13.67
C GLU A 415 8.63 -24.42 -12.61
N VAL A 416 9.82 -24.46 -12.02
CA VAL A 416 10.10 -25.32 -10.85
C VAL A 416 9.26 -24.90 -9.65
N TYR A 417 9.16 -23.61 -9.34
CA TYR A 417 8.25 -23.13 -8.26
C TYR A 417 6.77 -23.46 -8.56
N ARG A 418 6.34 -23.32 -9.82
CA ARG A 418 4.98 -23.65 -10.27
C ARG A 418 4.70 -25.15 -10.13
N ALA A 419 5.65 -26.01 -10.51
CA ALA A 419 5.55 -27.46 -10.36
C ALA A 419 5.52 -27.90 -8.88
N ASN A 420 6.37 -27.31 -8.04
CA ASN A 420 6.40 -27.57 -6.59
C ASN A 420 5.09 -27.14 -5.91
N LEU A 421 4.57 -25.96 -6.25
CA LEU A 421 3.28 -25.49 -5.75
C LEU A 421 2.14 -26.44 -6.18
N LEU A 422 2.11 -26.85 -7.45
CA LEU A 422 1.14 -27.85 -7.95
C LEU A 422 1.29 -29.22 -7.29
N ALA A 423 2.48 -29.62 -6.83
CA ALA A 423 2.68 -30.85 -6.06
C ALA A 423 2.06 -30.76 -4.66
N VAL A 424 2.42 -29.73 -3.88
CA VAL A 424 1.84 -29.48 -2.54
C VAL A 424 0.31 -29.39 -2.60
N LEU A 425 -0.22 -28.73 -3.63
CA LEU A 425 -1.66 -28.58 -3.82
C LEU A 425 -2.37 -29.90 -4.16
N ARG A 426 -1.73 -30.82 -4.91
CA ARG A 426 -2.25 -32.18 -5.11
C ARG A 426 -2.24 -32.98 -3.81
N ASP A 427 -1.16 -32.93 -3.03
CA ASP A 427 -1.08 -33.62 -1.74
C ASP A 427 -2.18 -33.15 -0.77
N MET A 428 -2.55 -31.87 -0.81
CA MET A 428 -3.69 -31.31 -0.06
C MET A 428 -5.04 -31.84 -0.56
N GLU A 429 -5.26 -31.98 -1.87
CA GLU A 429 -6.49 -32.62 -2.42
C GLU A 429 -6.55 -34.11 -2.04
N ASP A 430 -5.42 -34.80 -2.06
CA ASP A 430 -5.29 -36.21 -1.67
C ASP A 430 -5.58 -36.42 -0.16
N GLN A 431 -5.09 -35.52 0.69
CA GLN A 431 -5.43 -35.50 2.12
C GLN A 431 -6.91 -35.18 2.36
N LYS A 432 -7.48 -34.21 1.62
CA LYS A 432 -8.92 -33.87 1.69
C LYS A 432 -9.79 -35.06 1.29
N LEU A 433 -9.43 -35.81 0.25
CA LEU A 433 -10.11 -37.04 -0.15
C LEU A 433 -10.03 -38.12 0.94
N LYS A 434 -8.82 -38.39 1.48
CA LYS A 434 -8.60 -39.36 2.57
C LYS A 434 -9.39 -38.99 3.84
N LEU A 435 -9.50 -37.70 4.18
CA LEU A 435 -10.34 -37.21 5.28
C LEU A 435 -11.83 -37.37 4.98
N SER A 436 -12.29 -37.04 3.77
CA SER A 436 -13.69 -37.23 3.35
C SER A 436 -14.14 -38.69 3.48
N VAL A 437 -13.31 -39.63 3.02
CA VAL A 437 -13.59 -41.08 3.14
C VAL A 437 -13.64 -41.52 4.62
N LYS A 438 -12.71 -41.04 5.46
CA LYS A 438 -12.73 -41.31 6.91
C LYS A 438 -14.00 -40.77 7.58
N VAL A 439 -14.45 -39.56 7.21
CA VAL A 439 -15.68 -38.95 7.73
C VAL A 439 -16.93 -39.70 7.25
N GLN A 440 -16.93 -40.21 6.01
CA GLN A 440 -18.03 -41.06 5.51
C GLN A 440 -18.07 -42.42 6.23
N SER A 441 -16.91 -43.08 6.42
CA SER A 441 -16.80 -44.33 7.17
C SER A 441 -17.28 -44.17 8.61
N ALA A 442 -16.82 -43.14 9.33
CA ALA A 442 -17.28 -42.83 10.69
C ALA A 442 -18.78 -42.50 10.77
N ARG A 443 -19.39 -41.94 9.71
CA ARG A 443 -20.84 -41.70 9.61
C ARG A 443 -21.67 -42.94 9.29
N LEU A 444 -21.04 -44.03 8.83
CA LEU A 444 -21.68 -45.32 8.62
C LEU A 444 -21.61 -46.16 9.91
N SER A 445 -20.44 -46.23 10.55
CA SER A 445 -20.26 -46.90 11.86
C SER A 445 -20.86 -46.14 13.06
N LEU A 446 -21.69 -45.13 12.81
CA LEU A 446 -22.57 -44.44 13.79
C LEU A 446 -24.06 -44.63 13.44
N LYS A 447 -24.36 -45.55 12.51
CA LYS A 447 -25.72 -45.96 12.09
C LYS A 447 -25.95 -47.47 12.19
N GLU A 448 -24.91 -48.20 12.56
CA GLU A 448 -24.91 -49.60 13.00
C GLU A 448 -24.87 -49.63 14.52
#